data_AF-A0A8C7L1X8-F1
#
_entry.id   AF-A0A8C7L1X8-F1
#
_cell.length_a   1.000
_cell.length_b   1.000
_cell.length_c   1.000
_cell.angle_alpha   90.00
_cell.angle_beta   90.00
_cell.angle_gamma   90.00
#
_symmetry.space_group_name_H-M   'P 1'
#
loop_
_entity.id
_entity.type
_entity.pdbx_description
1 polymer ?
#
loop_
_entity_poly.entity_id
_entity_poly.type
_entity_poly.pdbx_seq_one_letter_code
_entity_poly.pdbx_strand_id
1 'polypeptide(L)'
;MEENEALEIYCRRMITQVNNQLNPETAGERGWRERQEERGEEGERTARRVGGRKGLQSEVWRRMIIQIHRKQNTETTAASERQKEKTVRRQRECEDLAGEPVPLQLISALKMKTFTEEMRRAMDTELHDPSVCGVCVQQQAALSLNTFIRRKTTQLDTNILEDKLHTHLYNRDAVCLLGELLRGLSKPSDAPSGIWEQLQARGRQQLGVTLETEQESGCTQTRERQSGVTLMTVQELS
;
A
#
# COMPACT_ATOMS: atom_id res chain seq x y z
N MET A 1 25.13 -22.19 9.53
CA MET A 1 25.53 -22.08 8.10
C MET A 1 24.77 -23.08 7.22
N GLU A 2 24.55 -24.30 7.69
CA GLU A 2 23.89 -25.40 6.95
C GLU A 2 22.48 -25.07 6.41
N GLU A 3 21.64 -24.37 7.18
CA GLU A 3 20.28 -23.99 6.73
C GLU A 3 20.27 -23.01 5.55
N ASN A 4 21.28 -22.16 5.45
CA ASN A 4 21.38 -21.17 4.38
C ASN A 4 21.86 -21.83 3.07
N GLU A 5 22.72 -22.84 3.20
CA GLU A 5 23.20 -23.67 2.09
C GLU A 5 22.09 -24.59 1.57
N ALA A 6 21.30 -25.19 2.48
CA ALA A 6 20.14 -26.00 2.12
C ALA A 6 19.07 -25.18 1.37
N LEU A 7 18.80 -23.94 1.81
CA LEU A 7 17.88 -23.04 1.11
C LEU A 7 18.41 -22.64 -0.26
N GLU A 8 19.71 -22.36 -0.39
CA GLU A 8 20.33 -22.01 -1.66
C GLU A 8 20.30 -23.17 -2.66
N ILE A 9 20.57 -24.40 -2.19
CA ILE A 9 20.45 -25.63 -2.99
C ILE A 9 18.99 -25.84 -3.43
N TYR A 10 18.03 -25.65 -2.53
CA TYR A 10 16.60 -25.77 -2.81
C TYR A 10 16.14 -24.76 -3.87
N CYS A 11 16.46 -23.48 -3.69
CA CYS A 11 16.11 -22.43 -4.64
C CYS A 11 16.74 -22.66 -6.01
N ARG A 12 18.03 -23.05 -6.07
CA ARG A 12 18.70 -23.40 -7.34
C ARG A 12 17.99 -24.55 -8.06
N ARG A 13 17.68 -25.63 -7.34
CA ARG A 13 16.99 -26.80 -7.90
C ARG A 13 15.61 -26.44 -8.44
N MET A 14 14.83 -25.65 -7.69
CA MET A 14 13.51 -25.17 -8.10
C MET A 14 13.56 -24.31 -9.36
N ILE A 15 14.50 -23.35 -9.43
CA ILE A 15 14.67 -22.47 -10.59
C ILE A 15 15.06 -23.27 -11.84
N THR A 16 16.00 -24.22 -11.71
CA THR A 16 16.40 -25.09 -12.83
C THR A 16 15.25 -25.96 -13.32
N GLN A 17 14.45 -26.52 -12.40
CA GLN A 17 13.32 -27.37 -12.75
C GLN A 17 12.21 -26.61 -13.49
N VAL A 18 11.91 -25.37 -13.06
CA VAL A 18 10.94 -24.50 -13.73
C VAL A 18 11.44 -24.05 -15.10
N ASN A 19 12.72 -23.68 -15.23
CA ASN A 19 13.31 -23.30 -16.53
C ASN A 19 13.30 -24.44 -17.54
N ASN A 20 13.61 -25.66 -17.11
CA ASN A 20 13.59 -26.84 -17.99
C ASN A 20 12.17 -27.23 -18.43
N GLN A 21 11.15 -26.92 -17.62
CA GLN A 21 9.74 -27.15 -17.98
C GLN A 21 9.18 -26.09 -18.92
N LEU A 22 9.64 -24.84 -18.80
CA LEU A 22 9.16 -23.72 -19.62
C LEU A 22 9.90 -23.59 -20.96
N ASN A 23 11.15 -24.07 -21.06
CA ASN A 23 11.93 -24.06 -22.30
C ASN A 23 12.78 -25.35 -22.42
N PRO A 24 12.25 -26.43 -23.00
CA PRO A 24 13.05 -27.63 -23.27
C PRO A 24 14.16 -27.38 -24.31
N GLU A 25 14.04 -26.35 -25.15
CA GLU A 25 14.96 -26.09 -26.27
C GLU A 25 16.10 -25.09 -25.93
N THR A 26 15.98 -24.27 -24.88
CA THR A 26 17.01 -23.25 -24.57
C THR A 26 18.09 -23.72 -23.60
N ALA A 27 18.12 -25.00 -23.23
CA ALA A 27 19.24 -25.56 -22.47
C ALA A 27 20.58 -25.47 -23.24
N GLY A 28 20.53 -25.18 -24.55
CA GLY A 28 21.70 -25.01 -25.42
C GLY A 28 22.24 -23.58 -25.57
N GLU A 29 21.51 -22.51 -25.26
CA GLU A 29 21.91 -21.17 -25.73
C GLU A 29 21.91 -20.10 -24.63
N ARG A 30 23.09 -19.85 -24.07
CA ARG A 30 23.40 -18.67 -23.25
C ARG A 30 23.81 -17.52 -24.17
N GLY A 31 22.94 -16.53 -24.35
CA GLY A 31 23.25 -15.27 -25.03
C GLY A 31 22.43 -14.11 -24.47
N TRP A 32 23.06 -13.24 -23.68
CA TRP A 32 22.47 -12.04 -23.10
C TRP A 32 22.16 -10.97 -24.15
N ARG A 33 20.98 -10.32 -24.08
CA ARG A 33 20.88 -8.84 -24.20
C ARG A 33 19.56 -8.26 -23.65
N GLU A 34 19.78 -7.22 -22.87
CA GLU A 34 18.88 -6.32 -22.14
C GLU A 34 18.34 -5.16 -23.01
N ARG A 35 17.31 -4.46 -22.49
CA ARG A 35 16.95 -3.02 -22.67
C ARG A 35 15.65 -2.78 -23.48
N GLN A 36 14.52 -2.56 -22.78
CA GLN A 36 13.86 -1.27 -22.41
C GLN A 36 13.32 -0.49 -23.63
N GLU A 37 12.28 0.34 -23.60
CA GLU A 37 11.18 0.79 -22.72
C GLU A 37 10.66 2.00 -23.51
N GLU A 38 9.35 2.16 -23.79
CA GLU A 38 8.81 3.50 -24.09
C GLU A 38 7.28 3.58 -23.99
N ARG A 39 6.87 4.76 -23.51
CA ARG A 39 5.59 5.21 -22.98
C ARG A 39 5.04 6.30 -23.92
N GLY A 40 3.73 6.40 -24.06
CA GLY A 40 3.03 7.58 -24.63
C GLY A 40 1.53 7.29 -24.76
N GLU A 41 0.68 7.80 -23.86
CA GLU A 41 0.06 9.14 -23.78
C GLU A 41 -1.22 9.30 -24.62
N GLU A 42 -2.22 9.87 -23.93
CA GLU A 42 -3.65 9.94 -24.24
C GLU A 42 -3.99 10.97 -25.32
N GLY A 43 -4.97 10.62 -26.17
CA GLY A 43 -5.54 11.51 -27.18
C GLY A 43 -6.91 12.03 -26.76
N GLU A 44 -6.96 13.32 -26.37
CA GLU A 44 -8.18 14.08 -26.19
C GLU A 44 -8.54 14.79 -27.51
N ARG A 45 -9.76 14.62 -28.05
CA ARG A 45 -10.30 15.50 -29.10
C ARG A 45 -11.83 15.48 -29.20
N THR A 46 -12.42 16.58 -28.72
CA THR A 46 -13.47 17.44 -29.33
C THR A 46 -14.64 16.83 -30.11
N ALA A 47 -15.87 17.26 -29.83
CA ALA A 47 -16.73 17.93 -30.84
C ALA A 47 -18.10 18.43 -30.29
N ARG A 48 -18.21 19.76 -30.22
CA ARG A 48 -19.26 20.62 -30.81
C ARG A 48 -20.71 20.13 -30.92
N ARG A 49 -21.59 20.96 -30.33
CA ARG A 49 -23.05 21.03 -30.51
C ARG A 49 -23.48 21.12 -31.98
N VAL A 50 -24.54 20.40 -32.33
CA VAL A 50 -25.53 20.83 -33.35
C VAL A 50 -26.93 20.62 -32.77
N GLY A 51 -27.67 21.72 -32.62
CA GLY A 51 -29.08 21.70 -32.27
C GLY A 51 -29.94 21.35 -33.49
N GLY A 52 -30.94 20.50 -33.29
CA GLY A 52 -31.92 20.12 -34.31
C GLY A 52 -33.28 19.82 -33.69
N ARG A 53 -34.29 20.60 -34.08
CA ARG A 53 -35.71 20.54 -33.70
C ARG A 53 -36.29 19.11 -33.66
N LYS A 54 -36.87 18.70 -32.52
CA LYS A 54 -37.88 17.60 -32.44
C LYS A 54 -38.89 17.87 -31.30
N GLY A 55 -39.65 18.96 -31.41
CA GLY A 55 -40.55 19.45 -30.35
C GLY A 55 -41.89 18.72 -30.18
N LEU A 56 -42.32 17.84 -31.11
CA LEU A 56 -43.68 17.26 -31.07
C LEU A 56 -43.74 15.72 -31.05
N GLN A 57 -42.65 15.00 -31.36
CA GLN A 57 -42.55 13.56 -31.03
C GLN A 57 -42.17 13.32 -29.57
N SER A 58 -41.61 14.34 -28.89
CA SER A 58 -41.11 14.26 -27.52
C SER A 58 -42.19 13.93 -26.50
N GLU A 59 -43.40 14.50 -26.60
CA GLU A 59 -44.42 14.32 -25.56
C GLU A 59 -45.16 12.99 -25.65
N VAL A 60 -45.50 12.55 -26.87
CA VAL A 60 -46.12 11.23 -27.11
C VAL A 60 -45.14 10.12 -26.71
N TRP A 61 -43.86 10.26 -27.08
CA TRP A 61 -42.82 9.29 -26.74
C TRP A 61 -42.49 9.31 -25.24
N ARG A 62 -42.46 10.49 -24.59
CA ARG A 62 -42.35 10.60 -23.11
C ARG A 62 -43.52 9.95 -22.41
N ARG A 63 -44.76 10.18 -22.85
CA ARG A 63 -45.95 9.51 -22.29
C ARG A 63 -45.87 8.00 -22.45
N MET A 64 -45.42 7.52 -23.60
CA MET A 64 -45.27 6.08 -23.84
C MET A 64 -44.19 5.46 -22.94
N ILE A 65 -43.04 6.12 -22.76
CA ILE A 65 -42.01 5.67 -21.81
C ILE A 65 -42.53 5.63 -20.38
N ILE A 66 -43.23 6.69 -19.94
CA ILE A 66 -43.81 6.75 -18.59
C ILE A 66 -44.83 5.61 -18.42
N GLN A 67 -45.59 5.28 -19.45
CA GLN A 67 -46.60 4.22 -19.40
C GLN A 67 -45.97 2.82 -19.41
N ILE A 68 -44.88 2.61 -20.15
CA ILE A 68 -44.08 1.37 -20.13
C ILE A 68 -43.44 1.19 -18.75
N HIS A 69 -42.77 2.22 -18.23
CA HIS A 69 -42.16 2.17 -16.91
C HIS A 69 -43.20 1.95 -15.81
N ARG A 70 -44.39 2.57 -15.90
CA ARG A 70 -45.46 2.37 -14.92
C ARG A 70 -46.00 0.94 -14.98
N LYS A 71 -46.20 0.35 -16.16
CA LYS A 71 -46.64 -1.06 -16.30
C LYS A 71 -45.61 -2.04 -15.74
N GLN A 72 -44.34 -1.87 -16.10
CA GLN A 72 -43.24 -2.69 -15.58
C GLN A 72 -43.11 -2.53 -14.06
N ASN A 73 -43.20 -1.30 -13.54
CA ASN A 73 -43.13 -1.06 -12.10
C ASN A 73 -44.32 -1.71 -11.38
N THR A 74 -45.56 -1.59 -11.87
CA THR A 74 -46.73 -2.26 -11.26
C THR A 74 -46.64 -3.79 -11.29
N GLU A 75 -46.06 -4.39 -12.33
CA GLU A 75 -45.88 -5.84 -12.42
C GLU A 75 -44.77 -6.32 -11.47
N THR A 76 -43.67 -5.58 -11.36
CA THR A 76 -42.58 -5.90 -10.42
C THR A 76 -42.95 -5.63 -8.97
N THR A 77 -43.72 -4.57 -8.67
CA THR A 77 -44.23 -4.30 -7.32
C THR A 77 -45.29 -5.32 -6.94
N ALA A 78 -46.21 -5.69 -7.84
CA ALA A 78 -47.19 -6.75 -7.56
C ALA A 78 -46.53 -8.13 -7.39
N ALA A 79 -45.48 -8.45 -8.16
CA ALA A 79 -44.70 -9.68 -7.97
C ALA A 79 -43.91 -9.65 -6.65
N SER A 80 -43.30 -8.52 -6.31
CA SER A 80 -42.59 -8.30 -5.05
C SER A 80 -43.53 -8.34 -3.85
N GLU A 81 -44.72 -7.75 -3.94
CA GLU A 81 -45.77 -7.78 -2.92
C GLU A 81 -46.34 -9.19 -2.75
N ARG A 82 -46.61 -9.92 -3.83
CA ARG A 82 -47.02 -11.34 -3.75
C ARG A 82 -45.93 -12.22 -3.15
N GLN A 83 -44.66 -11.94 -3.45
CA GLN A 83 -43.53 -12.66 -2.85
C GLN A 83 -43.40 -12.30 -1.36
N LYS A 84 -43.54 -11.03 -0.98
CA LYS A 84 -43.56 -10.58 0.42
C LYS A 84 -44.75 -11.18 1.17
N GLU A 85 -45.94 -11.22 0.58
CA GLU A 85 -47.13 -11.83 1.18
C GLU A 85 -46.96 -13.34 1.35
N LYS A 86 -46.34 -14.03 0.39
CA LYS A 86 -45.95 -15.44 0.53
C LYS A 86 -44.95 -15.64 1.66
N THR A 87 -43.93 -14.79 1.78
CA THR A 87 -42.95 -14.87 2.87
C THR A 87 -43.60 -14.60 4.23
N VAL A 88 -44.49 -13.62 4.32
CA VAL A 88 -45.23 -13.27 5.55
C VAL A 88 -46.21 -14.37 5.93
N ARG A 89 -46.92 -14.99 4.98
CA ARG A 89 -47.78 -16.16 5.26
C ARG A 89 -46.95 -17.32 5.79
N ARG A 90 -45.81 -17.61 5.16
CA ARG A 90 -44.90 -18.68 5.59
C ARG A 90 -44.27 -18.40 6.96
N GLN A 91 -44.03 -17.13 7.30
CA GLN A 91 -43.61 -16.72 8.65
C GLN A 91 -44.72 -16.92 9.68
N ARG A 92 -45.96 -16.53 9.37
CA ARG A 92 -47.12 -16.76 10.27
C ARG A 92 -47.40 -18.24 10.50
N GLU A 93 -47.30 -19.05 9.44
CA GLU A 93 -47.40 -20.52 9.53
C GLU A 93 -46.29 -21.13 10.40
N CYS A 94 -45.11 -20.51 10.47
CA CYS A 94 -44.04 -20.91 11.39
C CYS A 94 -44.29 -20.46 12.84
N GLU A 95 -44.91 -19.29 13.05
CA GLU A 95 -45.23 -18.76 14.38
C GLU A 95 -46.36 -19.56 15.05
N ASP A 96 -47.36 -20.03 14.28
CA ASP A 96 -48.45 -20.89 14.80
C ASP A 96 -47.96 -22.29 15.24
N LEU A 97 -46.78 -22.72 14.79
CA LEU A 97 -46.12 -23.97 15.19
C LEU A 97 -45.05 -23.78 16.29
N ALA A 98 -44.83 -22.54 16.75
CA ALA A 98 -43.75 -22.20 17.67
C ALA A 98 -43.96 -22.68 19.12
N GLY A 99 -45.14 -23.22 19.45
CA GLY A 99 -45.48 -23.69 20.79
C GLY A 99 -45.27 -25.19 21.03
N GLU A 100 -45.08 -26.00 19.98
CA GLU A 100 -44.90 -27.44 20.12
C GLU A 100 -43.42 -27.76 20.41
N PRO A 101 -43.06 -28.33 21.57
CA PRO A 101 -41.67 -28.63 21.88
C PRO A 101 -41.15 -29.70 20.92
N VAL A 102 -40.20 -29.31 20.05
CA VAL A 102 -39.55 -30.23 19.12
C VAL A 102 -38.90 -31.38 19.92
N PRO A 103 -39.23 -32.64 19.62
CA PRO A 103 -38.65 -33.77 20.35
C PRO A 103 -37.12 -33.77 20.25
N LEU A 104 -36.44 -33.87 21.39
CA LEU A 104 -34.97 -33.91 21.46
C LEU A 104 -34.35 -35.03 20.62
N GLN A 105 -35.09 -36.12 20.42
CA GLN A 105 -34.70 -37.26 19.57
C GLN A 105 -34.61 -36.86 18.09
N LEU A 106 -35.47 -35.96 17.63
CA LEU A 106 -35.43 -35.45 16.26
C LEU A 106 -34.24 -34.51 16.07
N ILE A 107 -33.97 -33.64 17.05
CA ILE A 107 -32.82 -32.73 17.03
C ILE A 107 -31.51 -33.52 17.00
N SER A 108 -31.38 -34.53 17.87
CA SER A 108 -30.20 -35.41 17.88
C SER A 108 -30.06 -36.21 16.60
N ALA A 109 -31.14 -36.77 16.05
CA ALA A 109 -31.12 -37.45 14.76
C ALA A 109 -30.71 -36.53 13.60
N LEU A 110 -31.20 -35.29 13.57
CA LEU A 110 -30.80 -34.30 12.57
C LEU A 110 -29.33 -33.93 12.71
N LYS A 111 -28.84 -33.68 13.93
CA LYS A 111 -27.41 -33.42 14.18
C LYS A 111 -26.53 -34.55 13.67
N MET A 112 -26.90 -35.81 13.95
CA MET A 112 -26.14 -36.97 13.49
C MET A 112 -26.17 -37.11 11.96
N LYS A 113 -27.31 -36.86 11.32
CA LYS A 113 -27.42 -36.87 9.86
C LYS A 113 -26.60 -35.76 9.20
N THR A 114 -26.67 -34.54 9.73
CA THR A 114 -25.87 -33.42 9.27
C THR A 114 -24.38 -33.72 9.40
N PHE A 115 -23.95 -34.20 10.58
CA PHE A 115 -22.56 -34.60 10.81
C PHE A 115 -22.10 -35.68 9.83
N THR A 116 -22.92 -36.70 9.58
CA THR A 116 -22.60 -37.78 8.63
C THR A 116 -22.49 -37.25 7.20
N GLU A 117 -23.37 -36.35 6.78
CA GLU A 117 -23.30 -35.72 5.45
C GLU A 117 -22.11 -34.77 5.30
N GLU A 118 -21.75 -34.04 6.36
CA GLU A 118 -20.54 -33.21 6.40
C GLU A 118 -19.29 -34.08 6.22
N MET A 119 -19.21 -35.22 6.93
CA MET A 119 -18.14 -36.19 6.75
C MET A 119 -18.10 -36.78 5.35
N ARG A 120 -19.26 -37.17 4.79
CA ARG A 120 -19.36 -37.69 3.42
C ARG A 120 -18.86 -36.66 2.41
N ARG A 121 -19.30 -35.40 2.53
CA ARG A 121 -18.84 -34.30 1.66
C ARG A 121 -17.35 -34.05 1.80
N ALA A 122 -16.81 -34.08 3.02
CA ALA A 122 -15.38 -33.91 3.27
C ALA A 122 -14.56 -35.04 2.63
N MET A 123 -15.06 -36.28 2.66
CA MET A 123 -14.44 -37.42 1.99
C MET A 123 -14.51 -37.34 0.46
N ASP A 124 -15.64 -36.88 -0.09
CA ASP A 124 -15.85 -36.72 -1.53
C ASP A 124 -15.15 -35.48 -2.11
N THR A 125 -14.65 -34.58 -1.25
CA THR A 125 -13.91 -33.40 -1.69
C THR A 125 -12.53 -33.85 -2.13
N GLU A 126 -12.24 -33.76 -3.43
CA GLU A 126 -10.89 -33.95 -3.95
C GLU A 126 -9.96 -32.92 -3.30
N LEU A 127 -9.05 -33.40 -2.45
CA LEU A 127 -8.03 -32.56 -1.83
C LEU A 127 -7.02 -32.15 -2.89
N HIS A 128 -6.95 -30.86 -3.17
CA HIS A 128 -5.92 -30.30 -4.03
C HIS A 128 -4.54 -30.55 -3.40
N ASP A 129 -3.65 -31.23 -4.12
CA ASP A 129 -2.25 -31.37 -3.73
C ASP A 129 -1.40 -30.27 -4.42
N PRO A 130 -0.95 -29.25 -3.66
CA PRO A 130 -0.17 -28.15 -4.22
C PRO A 130 1.20 -28.59 -4.78
N SER A 131 1.69 -29.78 -4.40
CA SER A 131 3.02 -30.26 -4.81
C SER A 131 3.03 -30.80 -6.24
N VAL A 132 1.88 -31.26 -6.75
CA VAL A 132 1.72 -31.77 -8.12
C VAL A 132 1.05 -30.76 -9.06
N CYS A 133 0.41 -29.73 -8.52
CA CYS A 133 -0.19 -28.67 -9.32
C CYS A 133 0.88 -27.71 -9.86
N GLY A 134 1.02 -27.64 -11.20
CA GLY A 134 1.98 -26.75 -11.84
C GLY A 134 1.84 -25.27 -11.45
N VAL A 135 0.61 -24.78 -11.28
CA VAL A 135 0.35 -23.38 -10.85
C VAL A 135 0.86 -23.14 -9.43
N CYS A 136 0.56 -24.05 -8.50
CA CYS A 136 1.01 -23.92 -7.11
C CYS A 136 2.52 -24.08 -6.98
N VAL A 137 3.13 -25.02 -7.72
CA VAL A 137 4.59 -25.18 -7.79
C VAL A 137 5.24 -23.91 -8.32
N GLN A 138 4.69 -23.30 -9.38
CA GLN A 138 5.22 -22.05 -9.94
C GLN A 138 5.11 -20.88 -8.97
N GLN A 139 3.97 -20.74 -8.27
CA GLN A 139 3.81 -19.73 -7.23
C GLN A 139 4.79 -19.95 -6.07
N GLN A 140 4.96 -21.19 -5.63
CA GLN A 140 5.94 -21.54 -4.60
C GLN A 140 7.37 -21.22 -5.04
N ALA A 141 7.71 -21.49 -6.31
CA ALA A 141 9.00 -21.12 -6.89
C ALA A 141 9.21 -19.59 -6.85
N ALA A 142 8.22 -18.82 -7.29
CA ALA A 142 8.28 -17.36 -7.29
C ALA A 142 8.44 -16.78 -5.88
N LEU A 143 7.69 -17.32 -4.90
CA LEU A 143 7.83 -16.94 -3.50
C LEU A 143 9.22 -17.28 -2.96
N SER A 144 9.74 -18.47 -3.25
CA SER A 144 11.08 -18.89 -2.82
C SER A 144 12.19 -18.02 -3.42
N LEU A 145 12.02 -17.58 -4.67
CA LEU A 145 12.96 -16.68 -5.32
C LEU A 145 12.90 -15.28 -4.67
N ASN A 146 11.71 -14.77 -4.40
CA ASN A 146 11.55 -13.47 -3.76
C ASN A 146 12.16 -13.46 -2.35
N THR A 147 11.91 -14.50 -1.55
CA THR A 147 12.49 -14.61 -0.20
C THR A 147 14.01 -14.74 -0.24
N PHE A 148 14.55 -15.51 -1.20
CA PHE A 148 15.99 -15.60 -1.42
C PHE A 148 16.62 -14.24 -1.75
N ILE A 149 16.04 -13.51 -2.71
CA ILE A 149 16.52 -12.18 -3.10
C ILE A 149 16.50 -11.25 -1.89
N ARG A 150 15.38 -11.15 -1.18
CA ARG A 150 15.26 -10.29 0.01
C ARG A 150 16.33 -10.63 1.04
N ARG A 151 16.54 -11.92 1.33
CA ARG A 151 17.56 -12.37 2.30
C ARG A 151 18.97 -11.97 1.88
N LYS A 152 19.33 -12.18 0.61
CA LYS A 152 20.67 -11.82 0.10
C LYS A 152 20.87 -10.31 0.02
N THR A 153 19.84 -9.55 -0.37
CA THR A 153 19.90 -8.08 -0.35
C THR A 153 20.13 -7.56 1.06
N THR A 154 19.32 -8.01 2.04
CA THR A 154 19.51 -7.61 3.43
C THR A 154 20.90 -7.99 3.94
N GLN A 155 21.42 -9.17 3.58
CA GLN A 155 22.78 -9.57 3.97
C GLN A 155 23.86 -8.64 3.40
N LEU A 156 23.73 -8.20 2.15
CA LEU A 156 24.67 -7.25 1.55
C LEU A 156 24.56 -5.88 2.21
N ASP A 157 23.34 -5.41 2.47
CA ASP A 157 23.10 -4.12 3.13
C ASP A 157 23.69 -4.10 4.54
N THR A 158 23.52 -5.18 5.30
CA THR A 158 24.11 -5.31 6.64
C THR A 158 25.64 -5.29 6.58
N ASN A 159 26.24 -6.03 5.65
CA ASN A 159 27.69 -6.05 5.50
C ASN A 159 28.24 -4.67 5.11
N ILE A 160 27.58 -3.97 4.18
CA ILE A 160 27.96 -2.61 3.77
C ILE A 160 27.86 -1.64 4.96
N LEU A 161 26.80 -1.78 5.78
CA LEU A 161 26.63 -0.95 6.96
C LEU A 161 27.75 -1.20 7.99
N GLU A 162 28.08 -2.47 8.24
CA GLU A 162 29.17 -2.87 9.13
C GLU A 162 30.52 -2.34 8.64
N ASP A 163 30.82 -2.48 7.35
CA ASP A 163 32.06 -1.96 6.75
C ASP A 163 32.16 -0.44 6.89
N LYS A 164 31.06 0.28 6.66
CA LYS A 164 31.00 1.74 6.85
C LYS A 164 31.18 2.13 8.31
N LEU A 165 30.55 1.40 9.23
CA LEU A 165 30.69 1.63 10.66
C LEU A 165 32.14 1.40 11.09
N HIS A 166 32.75 0.30 10.65
CA HIS A 166 34.14 -0.03 10.95
C HIS A 166 35.09 1.03 10.39
N THR A 167 34.89 1.45 9.15
CA THR A 167 35.66 2.53 8.51
C THR A 167 35.50 3.85 9.26
N HIS A 168 34.30 4.18 9.70
CA HIS A 168 34.05 5.39 10.49
C HIS A 168 34.77 5.31 11.85
N LEU A 169 34.67 4.18 12.55
CA LEU A 169 35.34 3.99 13.85
C LEU A 169 36.87 4.00 13.72
N TYR A 170 37.41 3.48 12.62
CA TYR A 170 38.85 3.51 12.34
C TYR A 170 39.35 4.94 12.05
N ASN A 171 38.61 5.70 11.24
CA ASN A 171 39.01 7.05 10.84
C ASN A 171 38.66 8.14 11.88
N ARG A 172 37.61 7.89 12.67
CA ARG A 172 37.03 8.80 13.66
C ARG A 172 36.64 8.01 14.89
N ASP A 173 37.66 7.57 15.62
CA ASP A 173 37.46 6.91 16.89
C ASP A 173 36.93 7.88 17.95
N ALA A 174 36.53 7.34 19.11
CA ALA A 174 36.01 8.13 20.21
C ALA A 174 37.00 9.22 20.67
N VAL A 175 38.31 8.98 20.54
CA VAL A 175 39.35 9.94 20.94
C VAL A 175 39.42 11.10 19.95
N CYS A 176 39.34 10.85 18.65
CA CYS A 176 39.23 11.87 17.61
C CYS A 176 37.98 12.73 17.82
N LEU A 177 36.83 12.11 18.08
CA LEU A 177 35.57 12.84 18.34
C LEU A 177 35.64 13.69 19.62
N LEU A 178 36.21 13.14 20.69
CA LEU A 178 36.49 13.91 21.92
C LEU A 178 37.45 15.07 21.63
N GLY A 179 38.49 14.84 20.85
CA GLY A 179 39.43 15.88 20.42
C GLY A 179 38.74 17.00 19.63
N GLU A 180 37.86 16.66 18.67
CA GLU A 180 37.07 17.63 17.91
C GLU A 180 36.13 18.45 18.83
N LEU A 181 35.46 17.79 19.78
CA LEU A 181 34.56 18.42 20.74
C LEU A 181 35.32 19.35 21.71
N LEU A 182 36.45 18.87 22.25
CA LEU A 182 37.31 19.62 23.15
C LEU A 182 38.04 20.77 22.46
N ARG A 183 38.37 20.65 21.16
CA ARG A 183 38.95 21.74 20.37
C ARG A 183 38.00 22.94 20.30
N GLY A 184 36.70 22.68 20.41
CA GLY A 184 35.71 23.71 20.55
C GLY A 184 35.78 24.42 21.90
N LEU A 185 36.32 23.87 22.99
CA LEU A 185 36.24 24.51 24.31
C LEU A 185 37.39 25.49 24.56
N SER A 186 37.13 26.55 25.32
CA SER A 186 38.19 27.43 25.83
C SER A 186 39.07 26.65 26.82
N LYS A 187 40.38 26.82 26.75
CA LYS A 187 41.29 26.13 27.66
C LYS A 187 41.20 26.79 29.05
N PRO A 188 41.32 26.02 30.14
CA PRO A 188 41.35 26.59 31.49
C PRO A 188 42.53 27.55 31.74
N SER A 189 43.59 27.43 30.92
CA SER A 189 44.77 28.30 30.95
C SER A 189 44.58 29.63 30.19
N ASP A 190 43.48 29.80 29.46
CA ASP A 190 43.22 31.03 28.71
C ASP A 190 42.90 32.19 29.67
N ALA A 191 43.07 33.43 29.21
CA ALA A 191 42.78 34.60 30.04
C ALA A 191 41.29 34.64 30.43
N PRO A 192 40.94 34.92 31.70
CA PRO A 192 39.56 34.89 32.18
C PRO A 192 38.59 35.77 31.37
N SER A 193 39.05 36.92 30.90
CA SER A 193 38.28 37.84 30.05
C SER A 193 37.93 37.21 28.70
N GLY A 194 38.89 36.54 28.05
CA GLY A 194 38.67 35.86 26.77
C GLY A 194 37.74 34.64 26.90
N ILE A 195 37.84 33.89 28.00
CA ILE A 195 36.91 32.79 28.31
C ILE A 195 35.48 33.32 28.44
N TRP A 196 35.30 34.43 29.16
CA TRP A 196 33.99 35.05 29.38
C TRP A 196 33.36 35.55 28.08
N GLU A 197 34.11 36.24 27.22
CA GLU A 197 33.63 36.71 25.92
C GLU A 197 33.20 35.56 25.00
N GLN A 198 34.00 34.49 24.94
CA GLN A 198 33.73 33.30 24.14
C GLN A 198 32.47 32.57 24.63
N LEU A 199 32.26 32.46 25.95
CA LEU A 199 31.07 31.87 26.55
C LEU A 199 29.81 32.69 26.24
N GLN A 200 29.89 34.02 26.35
CA GLN A 200 28.77 34.90 25.99
C GLN A 200 28.43 34.81 24.50
N ALA A 201 29.44 34.77 23.63
CA ALA A 201 29.24 34.63 22.19
C ALA A 201 28.50 33.32 21.83
N ARG A 202 28.81 32.23 22.54
CA ARG A 202 28.13 30.93 22.37
C ARG A 202 26.72 30.91 22.93
N GLY A 203 26.51 31.51 24.09
CA GLY A 203 25.17 31.67 24.67
C GLY A 203 24.25 32.42 23.72
N ARG A 204 24.75 33.46 23.04
CA ARG A 204 24.01 34.21 22.01
C ARG A 204 23.69 33.37 20.76
N GLN A 205 24.63 32.53 20.30
CA GLN A 205 24.41 31.63 19.15
C GLN A 205 23.40 30.52 19.44
N GLN A 206 23.39 29.96 20.65
CA GLN A 206 22.47 28.89 21.03
C GLN A 206 21.04 29.37 21.31
N LEU A 207 20.87 30.63 21.68
CA LEU A 207 19.56 31.20 22.00
C LEU A 207 18.86 31.85 20.80
N GLY A 208 19.51 31.98 19.63
CA GLY A 208 18.89 32.62 18.46
C GLY A 208 18.40 34.04 18.73
N VAL A 209 18.96 34.72 19.74
CA VAL A 209 18.59 36.10 20.07
C VAL A 209 19.62 37.03 19.44
N THR A 210 19.25 37.58 18.29
CA THR A 210 19.82 38.84 17.82
C THR A 210 19.37 39.92 18.79
N LEU A 211 20.21 40.22 19.78
CA LEU A 211 20.13 41.50 20.49
C LEU A 211 20.63 42.56 19.53
N GLU A 212 19.70 43.15 18.78
CA GLU A 212 19.91 44.44 18.15
C GLU A 212 20.17 45.44 19.27
N THR A 213 21.44 45.79 19.49
CA THR A 213 21.77 46.99 20.23
C THR A 213 21.52 48.15 19.29
N GLU A 214 20.33 48.75 19.41
CA GLU A 214 20.03 50.07 18.89
C GLU A 214 21.06 51.06 19.46
N GLN A 215 21.89 51.62 18.58
CA GLN A 215 22.51 52.92 18.80
C GLN A 215 22.03 53.84 17.69
N GLU A 216 21.12 54.72 18.07
CA GLU A 216 20.59 55.82 17.29
C GLU A 216 21.71 56.69 16.72
N SER A 217 21.76 56.84 15.39
CA SER A 217 22.30 58.06 14.77
C SER A 217 21.70 58.29 13.37
N GLY A 218 20.70 59.17 13.34
CA GLY A 218 20.50 60.21 12.32
C GLY A 218 20.29 59.85 10.85
N CYS A 219 19.03 60.04 10.39
CA CYS A 219 18.63 60.79 9.16
C CYS A 219 19.32 60.42 7.82
N THR A 220 18.66 59.83 6.81
CA THR A 220 17.59 60.43 5.98
C THR A 220 17.03 59.39 4.98
N GLN A 221 15.70 59.44 4.81
CA GLN A 221 14.88 59.17 3.62
C GLN A 221 15.27 58.10 2.56
N THR A 222 14.50 57.01 2.61
CA THR A 222 13.64 56.45 1.55
C THR A 222 14.09 56.54 0.08
N ARG A 223 14.33 55.37 -0.53
CA ARG A 223 13.76 55.04 -1.85
C ARG A 223 13.44 53.55 -1.97
N GLU A 224 12.20 53.31 -2.34
CA GLU A 224 11.48 52.05 -2.52
C GLU A 224 11.99 51.11 -3.64
N ARG A 225 11.74 49.81 -3.39
CA ARG A 225 11.20 48.76 -4.29
C ARG A 225 12.07 48.29 -5.47
N GLN A 226 12.22 47.00 -5.77
CA GLN A 226 11.24 45.90 -5.68
C GLN A 226 11.96 44.53 -5.58
N SER A 227 11.58 43.74 -4.58
CA SER A 227 11.76 42.29 -4.54
C SER A 227 10.60 41.62 -5.28
N GLY A 228 10.88 40.92 -6.37
CA GLY A 228 9.91 40.06 -7.04
C GLY A 228 10.13 38.61 -6.62
N VAL A 229 9.42 38.15 -5.59
CA VAL A 229 9.16 36.71 -5.39
C VAL A 229 7.75 36.58 -4.85
N THR A 230 6.85 36.15 -5.72
CA THR A 230 5.47 35.79 -5.39
C THR A 230 5.49 34.43 -4.70
N LEU A 231 5.16 34.38 -3.41
CA LEU A 231 4.76 33.14 -2.73
C LEU A 231 3.30 32.86 -3.10
N MET A 232 3.04 31.78 -3.84
CA MET A 232 1.69 31.26 -3.98
C MET A 232 1.32 30.49 -2.72
N THR A 233 0.36 31.03 -1.97
CA THR A 233 -0.33 30.33 -0.89
C THR A 233 -1.30 29.30 -1.48
N VAL A 234 -1.14 28.05 -1.07
CA VAL A 234 -2.16 27.00 -1.21
C VAL A 234 -3.22 27.28 -0.16
N GLN A 235 -4.46 27.51 -0.58
CA GLN A 235 -5.61 27.50 0.30
C GLN A 235 -6.68 26.59 -0.29
N GLU A 236 -6.92 25.51 0.44
CA GLU A 236 -7.99 24.53 0.27
C GLU A 236 -9.33 25.23 0.14
N LEU A 237 -10.17 24.73 -0.77
CA LEU A 237 -11.60 24.97 -0.72
C LEU A 237 -12.36 23.67 -0.98
N SER A 238 -13.35 23.51 -0.10
CA SER A 238 -14.37 22.48 0.04
C SER A 238 -15.23 22.22 -1.19
#